data_AF-A0A857DJX2-F1
#
_entry.id   AF-A0A857DJX2-F1
#
_cell.length_a   1.000
_cell.length_b   1.000
_cell.length_c   1.000
_cell.angle_alpha   90.00
_cell.angle_beta   90.00
_cell.angle_gamma   90.00
#
_symmetry.space_group_name_H-M   'P 1'
#
loop_
_entity.id
_entity.type
_entity.pdbx_description
1 polymer ?
#
loop_
_entity_poly.entity_id
_entity_poly.type
_entity_poly.pdbx_seq_one_letter_code
_entity_poly.pdbx_strand_id
1 'polypeptide(L)' 'MAATGLTDRGAKIKNLHVTRETNAPAILVEAGFISNPAEESLMNQTSFDNLVAKAIYKGFMKATGYLGRYE' A
#
# COMPACT_ATOMS: atom_id res chain seq x y z
N MET A 1 0.00 4.37 5.41
CA MET A 1 -0.43 4.96 4.11
C MET A 1 -0.45 6.49 4.20
N ALA A 2 0.63 7.13 4.68
CA ALA A 2 0.65 8.58 4.92
C ALA A 2 0.37 9.45 3.68
N ALA A 3 0.62 8.92 2.48
CA ALA A 3 0.40 9.64 1.23
C ALA A 3 -1.09 9.91 0.93
N THR A 4 -2.02 9.09 1.44
CA THR A 4 -3.44 9.19 1.08
C THR A 4 -4.25 10.17 1.93
N GLY A 5 -3.66 10.72 3.01
CA GLY A 5 -4.38 11.53 4.00
C GLY A 5 -5.30 10.73 4.92
N LEU A 6 -5.44 9.40 4.72
CA LEU A 6 -6.15 8.52 5.63
C LEU A 6 -5.31 8.25 6.88
N THR A 7 -5.97 7.79 7.95
CA THR A 7 -5.29 7.44 9.21
C THR A 7 -4.22 6.37 8.96
N ASP A 8 -2.99 6.61 9.41
CA ASP A 8 -1.95 5.59 9.31
C ASP A 8 -2.13 4.53 10.39
N ARG A 9 -2.39 3.29 9.97
CA ARG A 9 -2.73 2.16 10.86
C ARG A 9 -1.53 1.26 11.17
N GLY A 10 -0.35 1.62 10.65
CA GLY A 10 0.90 0.91 10.85
C GLY A 10 0.95 -0.46 10.17
N ALA A 11 2.13 -1.08 10.23
CA ALA A 11 2.32 -2.46 9.80
C ALA A 11 1.76 -3.43 10.84
N LYS A 12 1.13 -4.51 10.38
CA LYS A 12 0.54 -5.55 11.23
C LYS A 12 1.00 -6.92 10.79
N ILE A 13 1.49 -7.72 11.72
CA ILE A 13 1.83 -9.12 11.47
C ILE A 13 0.55 -9.94 11.61
N LYS A 14 0.18 -10.66 10.55
CA LYS A 14 -1.01 -11.52 10.51
C LYS A 14 -0.74 -12.80 9.76
N ASN A 15 -1.50 -13.84 10.09
CA ASN A 15 -1.43 -15.15 9.45
C ASN A 15 -2.26 -15.21 8.14
N LEU A 16 -1.92 -14.38 7.15
CA LEU A 16 -2.63 -14.33 5.87
C LEU A 16 -2.07 -15.40 4.92
N HIS A 17 -2.95 -16.19 4.30
CA HIS A 17 -2.56 -17.25 3.39
C HIS A 17 -1.63 -16.74 2.26
N VAL A 18 -2.01 -15.63 1.62
CA VAL A 18 -1.23 -15.04 0.52
C VAL A 18 0.17 -14.57 0.91
N THR A 19 0.39 -14.11 2.15
CA THR A 19 1.72 -13.71 2.60
C THR A 19 2.50 -14.87 3.23
N ARG A 20 1.82 -15.90 3.74
CA ARG A 20 2.43 -17.06 4.39
C ARG A 20 2.95 -18.09 3.38
N GLU A 21 2.16 -18.37 2.34
CA GLU A 21 2.49 -19.44 1.38
C GLU A 21 3.31 -18.93 0.17
N THR A 22 3.66 -17.65 0.13
CA THR A 22 4.48 -17.08 -0.95
C THR A 22 5.97 -17.28 -0.65
N ASN A 23 6.70 -17.90 -1.59
CA ASN A 23 8.13 -18.24 -1.45
C ASN A 23 9.09 -17.05 -1.65
N ALA A 24 8.59 -15.81 -1.56
CA ALA A 24 9.34 -14.57 -1.70
C ALA A 24 8.87 -13.57 -0.62
N PRO A 25 9.61 -12.49 -0.32
CA PRO A 25 9.13 -11.45 0.58
C PRO A 25 7.77 -10.90 0.13
N ALA A 26 6.76 -10.97 0.99
CA ALA A 26 5.38 -10.63 0.66
C ALA A 26 4.74 -9.72 1.72
N ILE A 27 3.94 -8.76 1.26
CA ILE A 27 3.09 -7.90 2.08
C ILE A 27 1.71 -7.80 1.45
N LEU A 28 0.69 -7.55 2.27
CA LEU A 28 -0.64 -7.14 1.81
C LEU A 28 -0.88 -5.69 2.24
N VAL A 29 -1.35 -4.86 1.31
CA VAL A 29 -1.65 -3.44 1.55
C VAL A 29 -3.16 -3.25 1.52
N GLU A 30 -3.74 -2.88 2.67
CA GLU A 30 -5.11 -2.37 2.75
C GLU A 30 -5.08 -0.87 2.41
N ALA A 31 -5.56 -0.49 1.23
CA ALA A 31 -5.46 0.90 0.74
C ALA A 31 -6.47 1.86 1.40
N GLY A 32 -7.61 1.32 1.87
CA GLY A 32 -8.69 2.02 2.55
C GLY A 32 -9.82 1.04 2.88
N PHE A 33 -10.87 1.51 3.55
CA PHE A 33 -12.01 0.69 3.96
C PHE A 33 -13.27 1.05 3.17
N ILE A 34 -13.72 0.16 2.28
CA ILE A 34 -15.00 0.32 1.56
C ILE A 34 -16.20 0.37 2.52
N SER A 35 -16.08 -0.25 3.70
CA SER A 35 -17.10 -0.18 4.75
C SER A 35 -17.23 1.20 5.40
N ASN A 36 -16.30 2.13 5.13
CA ASN A 36 -16.39 3.52 5.53
C ASN A 36 -16.80 4.36 4.30
N PRO A 37 -18.02 4.92 4.24
CA PRO A 37 -18.51 5.65 3.06
C PRO A 37 -17.62 6.81 2.60
N ALA A 38 -16.93 7.47 3.54
CA ALA A 38 -16.01 8.55 3.21
C ALA A 38 -14.74 8.04 2.51
N GLU A 39 -14.20 6.90 2.98
CA GLU A 39 -13.04 6.26 2.35
C GLU A 39 -13.42 5.61 1.02
N GLU A 40 -14.59 4.98 0.93
CA GLU A 40 -15.12 4.44 -0.32
C GLU A 40 -15.27 5.52 -1.39
N SER A 41 -15.86 6.67 -1.05
CA SER A 41 -15.99 7.80 -1.99
C SER A 41 -14.63 8.30 -2.49
N LEU A 42 -13.62 8.31 -1.61
CA LEU A 42 -12.25 8.67 -1.97
C LEU A 42 -11.60 7.62 -2.87
N MET A 43 -11.76 6.33 -2.55
CA MET A 43 -11.22 5.19 -3.30
C MET A 43 -11.81 5.07 -4.72
N ASN A 44 -12.98 5.64 -4.96
CA ASN A 44 -13.58 5.71 -6.30
C ASN A 44 -13.00 6.82 -7.19
N GLN A 45 -12.02 7.60 -6.70
CA GLN A 45 -11.38 8.68 -7.47
C GLN A 45 -10.08 8.20 -8.11
N THR A 46 -9.92 8.41 -9.42
CA THR A 46 -8.67 8.06 -10.15
C THR A 46 -7.43 8.75 -9.57
N SER A 47 -7.58 9.94 -8.98
CA SER A 47 -6.50 10.64 -8.27
C SER A 47 -6.00 9.85 -7.06
N PHE A 48 -6.90 9.20 -6.31
CA PHE A 48 -6.56 8.37 -5.18
C PHE A 48 -5.81 7.11 -5.62
N ASP A 49 -6.30 6.42 -6.66
CA ASP A 49 -5.61 5.23 -7.20
C ASP A 49 -4.19 5.55 -7.66
N ASN A 50 -4.00 6.65 -8.40
CA ASN A 50 -2.68 7.11 -8.84
C ASN A 50 -1.76 7.42 -7.66
N LEU A 51 -2.30 8.02 -6.60
CA LEU A 51 -1.57 8.35 -5.39
C LEU A 51 -1.13 7.08 -4.64
N VAL A 52 -2.02 6.10 -4.49
CA VAL A 52 -1.73 4.80 -3.88
C VAL A 52 -0.68 4.04 -4.69
N ALA A 53 -0.86 3.93 -6.01
CA ALA A 53 0.07 3.24 -6.89
C ALA A 53 1.48 3.84 -6.82
N LYS A 54 1.59 5.18 -6.85
CA LYS A 54 2.88 5.88 -6.72
C LYS A 54 3.52 5.66 -5.35
N ALA A 55 2.74 5.61 -4.28
CA ALA A 55 3.24 5.33 -2.94
C ALA A 55 3.78 3.89 -2.82
N ILE A 56 3.05 2.90 -3.36
CA ILE A 56 3.48 1.50 -3.40
C ILE A 56 4.79 1.36 -4.20
N TYR A 57 4.85 1.96 -5.40
CA TYR A 57 6.05 1.95 -6.24
C TYR A 57 7.28 2.50 -5.48
N LYS A 58 7.15 3.68 -4.88
CA LYS A 58 8.24 4.28 -4.10
C LYS A 58 8.67 3.41 -2.92
N GLY A 59 7.70 2.82 -2.21
CA GLY A 59 7.97 1.90 -1.11
C GLY A 59 8.75 0.66 -1.56
N PHE A 60 8.32 0.03 -2.66
CA PHE A 60 8.97 -1.12 -3.26
C PHE A 60 10.41 -0.79 -3.70
N MET A 61 10.60 0.30 -4.45
CA MET A 61 11.91 0.74 -4.92
C MET A 61 12.88 1.01 -3.77
N LYS A 62 12.39 1.61 -2.67
CA LYS A 62 13.18 1.82 -1.46
C LYS A 62 13.54 0.51 -0.77
N ALA A 63 12.58 -0.40 -0.61
CA ALA A 63 12.78 -1.67 0.10
C ALA A 63 13.76 -2.61 -0.62
N THR A 64 13.78 -2.58 -1.95
CA THR A 64 14.66 -3.39 -2.80
C THR A 64 16.01 -2.72 -3.07
N GLY A 65 16.16 -1.45 -2.72
CA GLY A 65 17.37 -0.66 -3.00
C GLY A 65 17.52 -0.25 -4.46
N TYR A 66 16.50 -0.41 -5.31
CA TYR A 66 16.53 0.09 -6.70
C TYR A 66 16.44 1.61 -6.80
N LEU A 67 15.91 2.28 -5.76
CA LEU A 67 15.76 3.74 -5.77
C LEU A 67 17.10 4.48 -5.95
N GLY A 68 18.21 3.94 -5.43
CA GLY A 68 19.54 4.54 -5.53
C GLY A 68 20.42 4.00 -6.66
N ARG A 69 19.88 3.20 -7.59
CA ARG A 69 20.64 2.58 -8.70
C ARG A 69 20.45 3.30 -10.05
N TYR A 70 19.55 4.28 -10.12
CA TYR A 70 19.23 5.03 -11.34
C TYR A 70 19.26 6.54 -11.10
N GLU A 71 19.97 6.98 -10.05
CA GLU A 71 20.37 8.37 -9.80
C GLU A 71 21.85 8.54 -10.10
#